data_AF-A0A2T0T633-F1
#
_entry.id   AF-A0A2T0T633-F1
#
_cell.length_a   1.000
_cell.length_b   1.000
_cell.length_c   1.000
_cell.angle_alpha   90.00
_cell.angle_beta   90.00
_cell.angle_gamma   90.00
#
_symmetry.space_group_name_H-M   'P 1'
#
loop_
_entity.id
_entity.type
_entity.pdbx_description
1 polymer ?
#
loop_
_entity_poly.entity_id
_entity_poly.type
_entity_poly.pdbx_seq_one_letter_code
_entity_poly.pdbx_strand_id
1 'polypeptide(L)'
;MKVPGEVNILLVEDEPILAMDLADRLEEEGYRVVGIASNGRKALELYQTNTVDLVLCDIVVKGDWDGIETARHLLAKRPVPIIYLTATTDRETLERAKHTYPAAYLNKPFHLSSLRNAIELAVHNAAERPVVALASASEITGRDALLQINK
;
A
#
# COMPACT_ATOMS: atom_id res chain seq x y z
N MET A 1 11.47 11.22 12.55
CA MET A 1 10.14 11.07 11.93
C MET A 1 10.01 12.15 10.88
N LYS A 2 9.67 11.79 9.63
CA LYS A 2 9.40 12.79 8.59
C LYS A 2 8.21 13.66 9.01
N VAL A 3 8.34 14.98 8.84
CA VAL A 3 7.20 15.90 9.02
C VAL A 3 6.28 15.83 7.79
N PRO A 4 4.98 16.18 7.87
CA PRO A 4 4.06 16.07 6.75
C PRO A 4 4.61 16.58 5.41
N GLY A 5 5.27 17.75 5.40
CA GLY A 5 5.88 18.36 4.21
C GLY A 5 7.02 17.59 3.54
N GLU A 6 7.52 16.53 4.18
CA GLU A 6 8.58 15.66 3.69
C GLU A 6 8.07 14.27 3.25
N VAL A 7 6.78 13.98 3.47
CA VAL A 7 6.15 12.71 3.13
C VAL A 7 5.53 12.79 1.74
N ASN A 8 6.12 12.04 0.81
CA ASN A 8 5.68 11.94 -0.58
C ASN A 8 4.68 10.80 -0.74
N ILE A 9 3.44 11.15 -1.09
CA ILE A 9 2.32 10.22 -1.24
C ILE A 9 2.03 10.00 -2.73
N LEU A 10 1.95 8.74 -3.13
CA LEU A 10 1.39 8.34 -4.43
C LEU A 10 -0.06 7.90 -4.24
N LEU A 11 -0.98 8.48 -5.02
CA LEU A 11 -2.38 8.07 -5.05
C LEU A 11 -2.63 7.11 -6.22
N VAL A 12 -3.34 6.01 -5.95
CA VAL A 12 -3.87 5.10 -6.97
C VAL A 12 -5.39 5.08 -6.85
N GLU A 13 -6.07 5.80 -7.75
CA GLU A 13 -7.50 6.08 -7.73
C GLU A 13 -7.94 6.42 -9.16
N ASP A 14 -8.90 5.69 -9.70
CA ASP A 14 -9.34 5.84 -11.09
C ASP A 14 -10.51 6.81 -11.28
N GLU A 15 -11.09 7.30 -10.18
CA GLU A 15 -12.08 8.38 -10.17
C GLU A 15 -11.40 9.76 -10.01
N PRO A 16 -11.27 10.57 -11.09
CA PRO A 16 -10.44 11.77 -11.06
C PRO A 16 -10.90 12.83 -10.05
N ILE A 17 -12.21 12.95 -9.83
CA ILE A 17 -12.78 13.92 -8.88
C ILE A 17 -12.42 13.53 -7.44
N LEU A 18 -12.55 12.24 -7.08
CA LEU A 18 -12.17 11.74 -5.76
C LEU A 18 -10.67 11.84 -5.54
N ALA A 19 -9.87 11.51 -6.56
CA ALA A 19 -8.42 11.60 -6.49
C ALA A 19 -7.95 13.04 -6.25
N MET A 20 -8.56 14.01 -6.96
CA MET A 20 -8.22 15.43 -6.82
C MET A 20 -8.65 15.98 -5.45
N ASP A 21 -9.88 15.71 -5.01
CA ASP A 21 -10.37 16.14 -3.69
C ASP A 21 -9.51 15.56 -2.56
N LEU A 22 -9.11 14.29 -2.67
CA LEU A 22 -8.20 13.68 -1.70
C LEU A 22 -6.81 14.31 -1.75
N ALA A 23 -6.29 14.58 -2.95
CA ALA A 23 -4.98 15.23 -3.10
C ALA A 23 -4.96 16.61 -2.46
N ASP A 24 -5.95 17.45 -2.75
CA ASP A 24 -6.09 18.79 -2.18
C ASP A 24 -6.12 18.74 -0.63
N ARG A 25 -6.93 17.84 -0.06
CA ARG A 25 -7.01 17.65 1.41
C ARG A 25 -5.69 17.18 2.02
N LEU A 26 -4.95 16.30 1.33
CA LEU A 26 -3.65 15.83 1.81
C LEU A 26 -2.61 16.96 1.77
N GLU A 27 -2.64 17.78 0.73
CA GLU A 27 -1.78 18.96 0.60
C GLU A 27 -2.12 20.03 1.65
N GLU A 28 -3.40 20.21 1.99
CA GLU A 28 -3.83 21.08 3.11
C GLU A 28 -3.35 20.59 4.48
N GLU A 29 -3.27 19.27 4.71
CA GLU A 29 -2.65 18.67 5.91
C GLU A 29 -1.11 18.71 5.85
N GLY A 30 -0.55 19.26 4.77
CA GLY A 30 0.88 19.49 4.59
C GLY A 30 1.64 18.33 3.97
N TYR A 31 0.98 17.28 3.47
CA TYR A 31 1.64 16.21 2.72
C TYR A 31 1.95 16.63 1.28
N ARG A 32 2.82 15.88 0.59
CA ARG A 32 3.09 16.10 -0.84
C ARG A 32 2.54 14.97 -1.68
N VAL A 33 1.59 15.26 -2.57
CA VAL A 33 1.13 14.29 -3.57
C VAL A 33 2.08 14.32 -4.77
N VAL A 34 2.88 13.28 -4.94
CA VAL A 34 3.87 13.21 -6.03
C VAL A 34 3.32 12.65 -7.32
N GLY A 35 2.08 12.14 -7.29
CA GLY A 35 1.38 11.70 -8.48
C GLY A 35 0.03 11.08 -8.16
N ILE A 36 -0.85 11.12 -9.16
CA ILE A 36 -2.13 10.43 -9.18
C ILE A 36 -2.11 9.45 -10.34
N ALA A 37 -2.34 8.17 -10.04
CA ALA A 37 -2.41 7.10 -11.00
C ALA A 37 -3.84 6.57 -11.11
N SER A 38 -4.40 6.60 -12.32
CA SER A 38 -5.73 6.05 -12.61
C SER A 38 -5.76 4.54 -12.87
N ASN A 39 -4.60 3.87 -12.79
CA ASN A 39 -4.45 2.43 -12.96
C ASN A 39 -3.06 1.97 -12.46
N GLY A 40 -2.89 0.66 -12.31
CA GLY A 40 -1.66 0.06 -11.81
C GLY A 40 -0.41 0.30 -12.65
N ARG A 41 -0.53 0.36 -13.98
CA ARG A 41 0.62 0.61 -14.88
C ARG A 41 1.16 2.03 -14.68
N LYS A 42 0.27 3.02 -14.59
CA LYS A 42 0.65 4.41 -14.31
C LYS A 42 1.22 4.55 -12.90
N ALA A 43 0.67 3.83 -11.93
CA ALA A 43 1.19 3.82 -10.56
C ALA A 43 2.64 3.33 -10.53
N LEU A 44 2.94 2.24 -11.24
CA LEU A 44 4.30 1.71 -11.34
C LEU A 44 5.27 2.71 -11.99
N GLU A 45 4.86 3.36 -13.10
CA GLU A 45 5.67 4.38 -13.77
C GLU A 45 6.00 5.57 -12.84
N LEU A 46 4.99 6.10 -12.16
CA LEU A 46 5.15 7.22 -11.22
C LEU A 46 6.01 6.81 -10.02
N TYR A 47 5.82 5.60 -9.51
CA TYR A 47 6.57 5.07 -8.37
C TYR A 47 8.07 4.88 -8.65
N GLN A 48 8.43 4.59 -9.90
CA GLN A 48 9.82 4.46 -10.35
C GLN A 48 10.49 5.81 -10.61
N THR A 49 9.72 6.83 -10.99
CA THR A 49 10.23 8.15 -11.36
C THR A 49 10.21 9.15 -10.20
N ASN A 50 9.47 8.87 -9.13
CA ASN A 50 9.35 9.72 -7.96
C ASN A 50 9.85 9.02 -6.68
N THR A 51 10.34 9.83 -5.74
CA THR A 51 10.47 9.39 -4.35
C THR A 51 9.07 9.25 -3.76
N VAL A 52 8.76 8.06 -3.24
CA VAL A 52 7.45 7.75 -2.65
C VAL A 52 7.70 7.13 -1.29
N ASP A 53 7.13 7.76 -0.27
CA ASP A 53 7.22 7.35 1.13
C ASP A 53 6.00 6.51 1.56
N LEU A 54 4.87 6.71 0.88
CA LEU A 54 3.63 6.00 1.17
C LEU A 54 2.75 5.93 -0.09
N VAL A 55 2.02 4.82 -0.24
CA VAL A 55 1.02 4.66 -1.30
C VAL A 55 -0.37 4.58 -0.66
N LEU A 56 -1.29 5.43 -1.13
CA LEU A 56 -2.71 5.27 -0.90
C LEU A 56 -3.30 4.61 -2.14
N CYS A 57 -3.97 3.47 -1.97
CA CYS A 57 -4.42 2.66 -3.09
C CYS A 57 -5.89 2.29 -2.91
N ASP A 58 -6.75 2.65 -3.86
CA ASP A 58 -8.01 1.93 -3.99
C ASP A 58 -7.72 0.49 -4.44
N ILE A 59 -8.45 -0.45 -3.86
CA ILE A 59 -8.40 -1.86 -4.25
C ILE A 59 -9.03 -2.03 -5.64
N VAL A 60 -10.12 -1.33 -5.93
CA VAL A 60 -10.83 -1.44 -7.20
C VAL A 60 -10.42 -0.26 -8.06
N VAL A 61 -9.56 -0.52 -9.04
CA VAL A 61 -9.15 0.46 -10.06
C VAL A 61 -9.23 -0.16 -11.45
N LYS A 62 -9.40 0.68 -12.47
CA LYS A 62 -9.45 0.23 -13.87
C LYS A 62 -8.10 -0.29 -14.36
N GLY A 63 -8.18 -1.14 -15.38
CA GLY A 63 -7.03 -1.66 -16.13
C GLY A 63 -6.75 -3.13 -15.85
N ASP A 64 -5.56 -3.59 -16.25
CA ASP A 64 -5.17 -5.00 -16.14
C ASP A 64 -4.86 -5.45 -14.70
N TRP A 65 -4.54 -4.49 -13.83
CA TRP A 65 -4.18 -4.72 -12.43
C TRP A 65 -5.16 -3.96 -11.55
N ASP A 66 -5.76 -4.65 -10.59
CA ASP A 66 -6.44 -3.99 -9.50
C ASP A 66 -5.42 -3.38 -8.52
N GLY A 67 -5.89 -2.78 -7.44
CA GLY A 67 -5.04 -2.15 -6.43
C GLY A 67 -4.10 -3.11 -5.71
N ILE A 68 -4.51 -4.37 -5.53
CA ILE A 68 -3.73 -5.40 -4.85
C ILE A 68 -2.61 -5.92 -5.78
N GLU A 69 -2.91 -6.19 -7.05
CA GLU A 69 -1.86 -6.49 -8.03
C GLU A 69 -0.90 -5.32 -8.20
N THR A 70 -1.42 -4.09 -8.24
CA THR A 70 -0.62 -2.87 -8.27
C THR A 70 0.35 -2.84 -7.10
N ALA A 71 -0.16 -2.99 -5.87
CA ALA A 71 0.64 -3.03 -4.65
C ALA A 71 1.76 -4.08 -4.72
N ARG A 72 1.49 -5.29 -5.21
CA ARG A 72 2.53 -6.32 -5.41
C ARG A 72 3.62 -5.88 -6.37
N HIS A 73 3.25 -5.26 -7.50
CA HIS A 73 4.21 -4.76 -8.45
C HIS A 73 5.07 -3.62 -7.89
N LEU A 74 4.51 -2.73 -7.08
CA LEU A 74 5.26 -1.66 -6.41
C LEU A 74 6.23 -2.22 -5.38
N LEU A 75 5.76 -3.12 -4.49
CA LEU A 75 6.57 -3.77 -3.46
C LEU A 75 7.72 -4.59 -4.05
N ALA A 76 7.53 -5.20 -5.21
CA ALA A 76 8.58 -5.91 -5.93
C ALA A 76 9.68 -4.98 -6.48
N LYS A 77 9.44 -3.67 -6.59
CA LYS A 77 10.47 -2.69 -6.97
C LYS A 77 11.26 -2.22 -5.76
N ARG A 78 10.57 -1.78 -4.71
CA ARG A 78 11.16 -1.43 -3.42
C ARG A 78 10.07 -1.45 -2.33
N PRO A 79 10.44 -1.68 -1.06
CA PRO A 79 9.48 -1.61 0.04
C PRO A 79 8.87 -0.20 0.17
N VAL A 80 7.56 -0.15 0.42
CA VAL A 80 6.83 1.08 0.77
C VAL A 80 5.59 0.70 1.57
N PRO A 81 5.23 1.45 2.63
CA PRO A 81 3.96 1.23 3.30
C PRO A 81 2.79 1.53 2.34
N ILE A 82 1.79 0.64 2.35
CA ILE A 82 0.59 0.76 1.55
C ILE A 82 -0.61 0.85 2.49
N ILE A 83 -1.47 1.85 2.26
CA ILE A 83 -2.77 1.96 2.91
C ILE A 83 -3.84 1.77 1.84
N TYR A 84 -4.74 0.82 2.06
CA TYR A 84 -5.86 0.60 1.16
C TYR A 84 -7.05 1.49 1.53
N LEU A 85 -7.63 2.15 0.54
CA LEU A 85 -8.85 2.95 0.65
C LEU A 85 -9.97 2.24 -0.11
N THR A 86 -10.85 1.51 0.58
CA THR A 86 -11.72 0.53 -0.09
C THR A 86 -13.19 0.74 0.23
N ALA A 87 -14.08 0.63 -0.76
CA ALA A 87 -15.51 0.45 -0.54
C ALA A 87 -15.92 -1.04 -0.46
N THR A 88 -14.98 -1.93 -0.81
CA THR A 88 -15.19 -3.37 -0.90
C THR A 88 -15.16 -4.04 0.47
N THR A 89 -16.15 -4.90 0.70
CA THR A 89 -16.31 -5.71 1.92
C THR A 89 -16.16 -7.21 1.67
N ASP A 90 -15.88 -7.61 0.42
CA ASP A 90 -15.77 -9.02 0.07
C ASP A 90 -14.53 -9.65 0.73
N ARG A 91 -14.74 -10.83 1.31
CA ARG A 91 -13.73 -11.48 2.14
C ARG A 91 -12.53 -11.95 1.33
N GLU A 92 -12.74 -12.41 0.11
CA GLU A 92 -11.68 -12.97 -0.74
C GLU A 92 -10.66 -11.90 -1.13
N THR A 93 -11.14 -10.73 -1.56
CA THR A 93 -10.32 -9.56 -1.86
C THR A 93 -9.56 -9.09 -0.63
N LEU A 94 -10.21 -9.04 0.54
CA LEU A 94 -9.53 -8.67 1.79
C LEU A 94 -8.45 -9.68 2.19
N GLU A 95 -8.69 -10.99 2.05
CA GLU A 95 -7.63 -12.00 2.29
C GLU A 95 -6.48 -11.83 1.29
N ARG A 96 -6.78 -11.61 0.01
CA ARG A 96 -5.78 -11.37 -1.04
C ARG A 96 -4.93 -10.13 -0.76
N ALA A 97 -5.54 -9.07 -0.25
CA ALA A 97 -4.87 -7.82 0.14
C ALA A 97 -3.94 -8.01 1.36
N LYS A 98 -4.29 -8.87 2.33
CA LYS A 98 -3.43 -9.12 3.50
C LYS A 98 -2.06 -9.67 3.13
N HIS A 99 -1.96 -10.40 2.02
CA HIS A 99 -0.68 -10.91 1.52
C HIS A 99 0.27 -9.82 1.02
N THR A 100 -0.18 -8.57 0.86
CA THR A 100 0.69 -7.43 0.58
C THR A 100 1.15 -6.71 1.85
N TYR A 101 0.83 -7.25 3.03
CA TYR A 101 1.17 -6.68 4.35
C TYR A 101 0.90 -5.17 4.45
N PRO A 102 -0.32 -4.70 4.14
CA PRO A 102 -0.61 -3.27 4.17
C PRO A 102 -0.49 -2.71 5.58
N ALA A 103 -0.11 -1.44 5.65
CA ALA A 103 0.02 -0.71 6.91
C ALA A 103 -1.35 -0.41 7.54
N ALA A 104 -2.39 -0.21 6.71
CA ALA A 104 -3.76 -0.02 7.16
C ALA A 104 -4.79 -0.30 6.06
N TYR A 105 -6.05 -0.47 6.50
CA TYR A 105 -7.24 -0.47 5.65
C TYR A 105 -8.20 0.61 6.17
N LEU A 106 -8.69 1.46 5.28
CA LEU A 106 -9.72 2.45 5.58
C LEU A 106 -10.90 2.22 4.65
N ASN A 107 -12.05 1.94 5.24
CA ASN A 107 -13.28 1.80 4.49
C ASN A 107 -13.78 3.17 4.04
N LYS A 108 -14.20 3.29 2.79
CA LYS A 108 -14.91 4.47 2.27
C LYS A 108 -16.38 4.41 2.74
N PRO A 109 -16.97 5.52 3.24
CA PRO A 109 -16.33 6.81 3.51
C PRO A 109 -15.48 6.78 4.79
N PHE A 110 -14.37 7.52 4.80
CA PHE A 110 -13.48 7.67 5.95
C PHE A 110 -13.37 9.14 6.37
N HIS A 111 -12.94 9.37 7.61
CA HIS A 111 -12.59 10.70 8.08
C HIS A 111 -11.12 11.02 7.76
N LEU A 112 -10.83 12.28 7.39
CA LEU A 112 -9.48 12.74 7.10
C LEU A 112 -8.52 12.54 8.29
N SER A 113 -9.02 12.70 9.52
CA SER A 113 -8.25 12.43 10.75
C SER A 113 -7.83 10.96 10.89
N SER A 114 -8.69 10.01 10.49
CA SER A 114 -8.35 8.59 10.47
C SER A 114 -7.27 8.29 9.44
N LEU A 115 -7.36 8.90 8.26
CA LEU A 115 -6.34 8.77 7.22
C LEU A 115 -5.00 9.35 7.66
N ARG A 116 -4.99 10.56 8.25
CA ARG A 116 -3.79 11.20 8.79
C ARG A 116 -3.07 10.31 9.81
N ASN A 117 -3.80 9.81 10.80
CA ASN A 117 -3.23 8.94 11.83
C ASN A 117 -2.64 7.65 11.22
N ALA A 118 -3.30 7.08 10.21
CA ALA A 118 -2.81 5.90 9.51
C ALA A 118 -1.51 6.21 8.73
N ILE A 119 -1.44 7.36 8.04
CA ILE A 119 -0.24 7.82 7.33
C ILE A 119 0.93 8.01 8.30
N GLU A 120 0.72 8.74 9.40
CA GLU A 120 1.75 9.01 10.41
C GLU A 120 2.33 7.71 10.98
N LEU A 121 1.45 6.77 11.38
CA LEU A 121 1.87 5.49 11.93
C LEU A 121 2.60 4.63 10.90
N ALA A 122 2.12 4.61 9.66
CA ALA A 122 2.71 3.83 8.58
C ALA A 122 4.13 4.31 8.24
N VAL A 123 4.31 5.62 8.10
CA VAL A 123 5.63 6.23 7.82
C VAL A 123 6.58 6.06 9.01
N HIS A 124 6.10 6.24 10.25
CA HIS A 124 6.89 6.01 11.45
C HIS A 124 7.39 4.55 11.52
N ASN A 125 6.48 3.59 11.35
CA ASN A 125 6.83 2.17 11.40
C ASN A 125 7.81 1.77 10.29
N ALA A 126 7.65 2.30 9.08
CA ALA A 126 8.56 2.03 7.97
C ALA A 126 9.98 2.57 8.21
N ALA A 127 10.12 3.67 8.95
CA ALA A 127 11.41 4.23 9.33
C ALA A 127 12.11 3.41 10.44
N GLU A 128 11.36 2.87 11.40
CA GLU A 128 11.90 2.13 12.56
C GLU A 128 12.02 0.62 12.31
N ARG A 129 11.24 0.08 11.37
CA ARG A 129 11.26 -1.33 10.95
C ARG A 129 11.14 -1.37 9.42
N PRO A 130 12.22 -1.68 8.70
CA PRO A 130 12.13 -1.87 7.25
C PRO A 130 11.03 -2.90 6.96
N VAL A 131 10.00 -2.48 6.22
CA VAL A 131 8.86 -3.33 5.82
C VAL A 131 9.42 -4.64 5.29
N VAL A 132 9.13 -5.73 6.00
CA VAL A 132 9.72 -7.04 5.75
C VAL A 132 9.42 -7.44 4.30
N ALA A 133 10.46 -7.45 3.48
CA ALA A 133 10.38 -7.87 2.09
C ALA A 133 9.86 -9.31 2.02
N LEU A 134 8.95 -9.56 1.07
CA LEU A 134 8.32 -10.84 0.71
C LEU A 134 9.32 -11.90 0.19
N ALA A 135 10.41 -12.15 0.92
CA ALA A 135 11.38 -13.21 0.65
C ALA A 135 11.55 -14.09 1.89
N SER A 136 10.50 -14.83 2.26
CA SER A 136 10.61 -16.09 3.01
C SER A 136 9.28 -16.86 3.00
N ALA A 137 8.80 -17.18 1.80
CA ALA A 137 7.77 -18.21 1.62
C ALA A 137 8.33 -19.49 0.98
N SER A 138 9.65 -19.69 1.01
CA SER A 138 10.31 -20.90 0.46
C SER A 138 10.93 -21.82 1.51
N GLU A 139 10.69 -21.63 2.82
CA GLU A 139 11.28 -22.48 3.87
C GLU A 139 10.29 -23.37 4.63
N ILE A 140 9.11 -23.68 4.07
CA ILE A 140 8.20 -24.70 4.65
C ILE A 140 8.30 -26.06 3.93
N THR A 141 9.15 -26.21 2.90
CA THR A 141 9.45 -27.53 2.33
C THR A 141 10.74 -28.09 2.93
N GLY A 142 10.63 -28.90 3.98
CA GLY A 142 11.71 -29.84 4.34
C GLY A 142 12.10 -29.89 5.81
N ARG A 143 11.14 -30.16 6.71
CA ARG A 143 11.46 -30.66 8.06
C ARG A 143 10.32 -31.43 8.72
N ASP A 144 9.78 -32.43 8.02
CA ASP A 144 9.05 -33.55 8.65
C ASP A 144 9.21 -34.89 7.89
N ALA A 145 10.26 -35.00 7.06
CA ALA A 145 10.81 -36.29 6.68
C ALA A 145 12.17 -36.38 7.37
N LEU A 146 12.22 -37.09 8.49
CA LEU A 146 13.39 -37.68 9.19
C LEU A 146 13.14 -37.73 10.71
N LEU A 147 12.09 -38.41 11.16
CA LEU A 147 11.96 -38.90 12.55
C LEU A 147 10.91 -40.04 12.64
N GLN A 148 10.96 -41.01 11.72
CA GLN A 148 10.29 -42.32 11.87
C GLN A 148 11.18 -43.48 11.39
N ILE A 149 12.50 -43.35 11.58
CA ILE A 149 13.39 -44.50 11.56
C ILE A 149 14.03 -44.54 12.95
N ASN A 150 13.47 -45.40 13.81
CA ASN A 150 14.00 -45.94 15.08
C ASN A 150 12.94 -45.97 16.21
N LYS A 151 11.94 -46.86 16.09
CA LYS A 151 11.68 -47.93 17.07
C LYS A 151 10.60 -48.87 16.55
#